data_AF-A0A9X1LKU3-F1
#
_entry.id   AF-A0A9X1LKU3-F1
#
_cell.length_a   1.000
_cell.length_b   1.000
_cell.length_c   1.000
_cell.angle_alpha   90.00
_cell.angle_beta   90.00
_cell.angle_gamma   90.00
#
_symmetry.space_group_name_H-M   'P 1'
#
loop_
_entity.id
_entity.type
_entity.pdbx_description
1 polymer ?
#
loop_
_entity_poly.entity_id
_entity_poly.type
_entity_poly.pdbx_seq_one_letter_code
_entity_poly.pdbx_strand_id
1 'polypeptide(L)'
;MTTSFKLLKAILSIALFFSTVLWLIFLIILAGILLGIDGNFGLERVAEDLDLTSKTAKLALVTYVLGAYAAIIYIINTLRRLVKSLDSGSLFTKFQCAGFNLVGQLIIWLVILSAVAEFIMKLIFASRLKVETSFPDFWLFLALGAFFIVLGQVFEKARLMREENELTV
;
A
#
# COMPACT_ATOMS: atom_id res chain seq x y z
N MET A 1 2.55 -29.15 -5.48
CA MET A 1 2.81 -27.84 -4.85
C MET A 1 4.07 -27.25 -5.48
N THR A 2 3.94 -26.28 -6.38
CA THR A 2 5.11 -25.74 -7.10
C THR A 2 5.93 -24.84 -6.16
N THR A 3 7.25 -24.97 -6.21
CA THR A 3 8.21 -24.26 -5.34
C THR A 3 7.99 -22.74 -5.31
N SER A 4 7.51 -22.17 -6.41
CA SER A 4 7.25 -20.74 -6.59
C SER A 4 6.13 -20.20 -5.68
N PHE A 5 5.03 -20.94 -5.47
CA PHE A 5 3.94 -20.47 -4.58
C PHE A 5 4.37 -20.46 -3.12
N LYS A 6 5.18 -21.44 -2.70
CA LYS A 6 5.76 -21.46 -1.34
C LYS A 6 6.63 -20.24 -1.09
N LEU A 7 7.51 -19.92 -2.04
CA LEU A 7 8.42 -18.79 -1.96
C LEU A 7 7.65 -17.46 -1.90
N LEU A 8 6.67 -17.24 -2.79
CA LEU A 8 5.87 -16.01 -2.78
C LEU A 8 5.08 -15.84 -1.47
N LYS A 9 4.48 -16.91 -0.95
CA LYS A 9 3.78 -16.87 0.35
C LYS A 9 4.72 -16.52 1.51
N ALA A 10 5.94 -17.06 1.48
CA ALA A 10 6.95 -16.76 2.49
C ALA A 10 7.36 -15.28 2.44
N ILE A 11 7.68 -14.75 1.26
CA ILE A 11 8.01 -13.33 1.06
C ILE A 11 6.88 -12.44 1.58
N LEU A 12 5.64 -12.70 1.19
CA LEU A 12 4.50 -11.89 1.63
C LEU A 12 4.26 -11.99 3.14
N SER A 13 4.49 -13.16 3.75
CA SER A 13 4.32 -13.32 5.20
C SER A 13 5.41 -12.59 5.98
N ILE A 14 6.66 -12.64 5.50
CA ILE A 14 7.79 -11.90 6.06
C ILE A 14 7.56 -10.39 5.90
N ALA A 15 7.18 -9.93 4.70
CA ALA A 15 6.87 -8.54 4.43
C ALA A 15 5.76 -8.01 5.34
N LEU A 16 4.70 -8.80 5.57
CA LEU A 16 3.65 -8.44 6.53
C LEU A 16 4.15 -8.30 7.95
N PHE A 17 4.96 -9.27 8.41
CA PHE A 17 5.49 -9.25 9.77
C PHE A 17 6.30 -7.97 10.00
N PHE A 18 7.30 -7.70 9.15
CA PHE A 18 8.13 -6.51 9.27
C PHE A 18 7.33 -5.22 9.12
N SER A 19 6.41 -5.14 8.15
CA SER A 19 5.59 -3.94 7.94
C SER A 19 4.70 -3.63 9.14
N THR A 20 4.12 -4.67 9.75
CA THR A 20 3.25 -4.50 10.94
C THR A 20 4.06 -4.09 12.17
N VAL A 21 5.22 -4.70 12.39
CA VAL A 21 6.11 -4.34 13.50
C VAL A 21 6.57 -2.88 13.38
N LEU A 22 7.02 -2.46 12.20
CA LEU A 22 7.43 -1.07 11.96
C LEU A 22 6.27 -0.09 12.20
N TRP A 23 5.07 -0.42 11.72
CA TRP A 23 3.89 0.42 11.94
C TRP A 23 3.51 0.56 13.42
N LEU A 24 3.63 -0.51 14.21
CA LEU A 24 3.44 -0.46 15.66
C LEU A 24 4.49 0.40 16.35
N ILE A 25 5.76 0.32 15.95
CA ILE A 25 6.83 1.19 16.47
C ILE A 25 6.49 2.66 16.19
N PHE A 26 6.07 2.98 14.96
CA PHE A 26 5.64 4.34 14.61
C PHE A 26 4.45 4.84 15.43
N LEU A 27 3.49 3.97 15.74
CA LEU A 27 2.37 4.31 16.63
C LEU A 27 2.82 4.62 18.06
N ILE A 28 3.76 3.86 18.60
CA ILE A 28 4.32 4.10 19.95
C ILE A 28 5.04 5.45 19.99
N ILE A 29 5.83 5.76 18.94
CA ILE A 29 6.51 7.06 18.82
C ILE A 29 5.49 8.19 18.77
N LEU A 30 4.43 8.07 17.95
CA LEU A 30 3.36 9.07 17.89
C LEU A 30 2.67 9.27 19.25
N ALA A 31 2.36 8.18 19.95
CA ALA A 31 1.74 8.26 21.27
C ALA A 31 2.64 9.00 22.27
N GLY A 32 3.96 8.77 22.24
CA GLY A 32 4.93 9.50 23.05
C GLY A 32 4.90 11.01 22.79
N ILE A 33 4.84 11.43 21.53
CA ILE A 33 4.72 12.85 21.15
C ILE A 33 3.41 13.47 21.64
N LEU A 34 2.28 12.76 21.47
CA LEU A 34 0.97 13.25 21.88
C LEU A 34 0.85 13.42 23.40
N LEU A 35 1.52 12.54 24.16
CA LEU A 35 1.56 12.59 25.61
C LEU A 35 2.57 13.61 26.16
N GLY A 36 3.29 14.33 25.29
CA GLY A 36 4.28 15.33 25.70
C GLY A 36 5.49 14.73 26.40
N ILE A 37 5.85 13.48 26.08
CA ILE A 37 7.10 12.89 26.54
C ILE A 37 8.22 13.56 25.74
N ASP A 38 8.99 14.42 26.40
CA ASP A 38 10.18 15.09 25.86
C ASP A 38 11.31 14.06 25.62
N GLY A 39 11.11 13.20 24.63
CA GLY A 39 12.13 12.35 24.05
C GLY A 39 12.55 12.94 22.71
N ASN A 40 13.86 13.07 22.49
CA ASN A 40 14.38 13.38 21.16
C ASN A 40 14.21 12.14 20.27
N PHE A 41 13.00 11.94 19.74
CA PHE A 41 12.63 10.82 18.87
C PHE A 41 13.13 11.01 17.42
N GLY A 42 14.06 11.96 17.18
CA GLY A 42 14.57 12.28 15.84
C GLY A 42 13.57 12.97 14.91
N LEU A 43 12.30 13.09 15.34
CA LEU A 43 11.24 13.81 14.62
C LEU A 43 11.39 15.32 14.69
N GLU A 44 12.19 15.84 15.63
CA GLU A 44 12.57 17.25 15.67
C GLU A 44 13.36 17.66 14.43
N ARG A 45 14.27 16.81 13.91
CA ARG A 45 15.00 17.09 12.66
C ARG A 45 14.07 17.14 11.45
N VAL A 46 13.12 16.20 11.35
CA VAL A 46 12.12 16.19 10.27
C VAL A 46 11.16 17.38 10.39
N ALA A 47 10.78 17.78 11.61
CA ALA A 47 9.90 18.91 11.85
C ALA A 47 10.58 20.27 11.66
N GLU A 48 11.87 20.39 11.97
CA GLU A 48 12.73 21.56 11.69
C GLU A 48 12.96 21.71 10.18
N ASP A 49 13.27 20.62 9.46
CA ASP A 49 13.42 20.64 8.00
C ASP A 49 12.12 21.03 7.28
N LEU A 50 10.98 20.74 7.89
CA LEU A 50 9.65 21.07 7.38
C LEU A 50 9.11 22.41 7.88
N ASP A 51 9.83 23.15 8.73
CA ASP A 51 9.37 24.39 9.40
C ASP A 51 7.92 24.29 9.94
N LEU A 52 7.57 23.11 10.46
CA LEU A 52 6.23 22.81 10.96
C LEU A 52 6.10 23.38 12.38
N THR A 53 5.96 24.70 12.48
CA THR A 53 5.77 25.40 13.76
C THR A 53 4.41 25.07 14.40
N SER A 54 3.41 24.68 13.61
CA SER A 54 2.09 24.32 14.13
C SER A 54 1.97 22.85 14.53
N LYS A 55 1.50 22.60 15.77
CA LYS A 55 1.13 21.26 16.26
C LYS A 55 0.12 20.55 15.35
N THR A 56 -0.80 21.28 14.73
CA THR A 56 -1.82 20.70 13.83
C THR A 56 -1.21 20.18 12.54
N ALA A 57 -0.20 20.85 12.00
CA ALA A 57 0.47 20.44 10.78
C ALA A 57 1.35 19.19 11.00
N LYS A 58 2.03 19.10 12.16
CA LYS A 58 2.74 17.89 12.59
C LYS A 58 1.79 16.69 12.72
N LEU A 59 0.65 16.88 13.38
CA LEU A 59 -0.35 15.83 13.56
C LEU A 59 -0.89 15.34 12.20
N ALA A 60 -1.27 16.25 11.31
CA ALA A 60 -1.77 15.91 9.98
C ALA A 60 -0.75 15.11 9.15
N LEU A 61 0.53 15.50 9.18
CA LEU A 61 1.61 14.77 8.51
C LEU A 61 1.75 13.34 9.05
N VAL A 62 1.79 13.18 10.38
CA VAL A 62 1.94 11.84 10.96
C VAL A 62 0.73 10.97 10.66
N THR A 63 -0.49 11.51 10.74
CA THR A 63 -1.71 10.78 10.37
C THR A 63 -1.67 10.34 8.91
N TYR A 64 -1.23 11.21 8.00
CA TYR A 64 -1.06 10.88 6.59
C TYR A 64 -0.06 9.71 6.39
N VAL A 65 1.12 9.79 7.00
CA VAL A 65 2.15 8.75 6.89
C VAL A 65 1.68 7.41 7.47
N LEU A 66 1.02 7.42 8.65
CA LEU A 66 0.47 6.21 9.27
C LEU A 66 -0.65 5.59 8.44
N GLY A 67 -1.52 6.41 7.85
CA GLY A 67 -2.59 5.97 6.97
C GLY A 67 -2.04 5.31 5.69
N ALA A 68 -1.03 5.93 5.07
CA ALA A 68 -0.35 5.38 3.90
C ALA A 68 0.29 4.01 4.22
N TYR A 69 1.00 3.89 5.35
CA TYR A 69 1.57 2.61 5.78
C TYR A 69 0.51 1.54 6.07
N ALA A 70 -0.61 1.92 6.70
CA ALA A 70 -1.72 1.00 6.95
C ALA A 70 -2.32 0.47 5.63
N ALA A 71 -2.45 1.33 4.62
CA ALA A 71 -2.89 0.93 3.28
C ALA A 71 -1.91 -0.08 2.64
N ILE A 72 -0.60 0.13 2.76
CA ILE A 72 0.42 -0.82 2.28
C ILE A 72 0.28 -2.18 2.98
N ILE A 73 0.13 -2.21 4.31
CA ILE A 73 -0.10 -3.47 5.06
C ILE A 73 -1.35 -4.18 4.55
N TYR A 74 -2.42 -3.43 4.31
CA TYR A 74 -3.66 -3.99 3.78
C TYR A 74 -3.49 -4.58 2.37
N ILE A 75 -2.75 -3.91 1.49
CA ILE A 75 -2.40 -4.42 0.15
C ILE A 75 -1.64 -5.74 0.27
N ILE A 76 -0.58 -5.80 1.09
CA ILE A 76 0.24 -7.01 1.24
C ILE A 76 -0.61 -8.15 1.82
N ASN A 77 -1.50 -7.86 2.77
CA ASN A 77 -2.37 -8.87 3.39
C ASN A 77 -3.39 -9.43 2.38
N THR A 78 -3.96 -8.55 1.56
CA THR A 78 -4.87 -8.95 0.47
C THR A 78 -4.14 -9.81 -0.55
N LEU A 79 -2.92 -9.42 -0.95
CA LEU A 79 -2.09 -10.20 -1.87
C LEU A 79 -1.73 -11.57 -1.30
N ARG A 80 -1.40 -11.66 0.01
CA ARG A 80 -1.15 -12.95 0.68
C ARG A 80 -2.38 -13.86 0.63
N ARG A 81 -3.58 -13.32 0.87
CA ARG A 81 -4.83 -14.08 0.78
C ARG A 81 -5.13 -14.52 -0.65
N LEU A 82 -4.85 -13.67 -1.64
CA LEU A 82 -4.95 -14.02 -3.06
C LEU A 82 -4.03 -15.18 -3.43
N VAL A 83 -2.75 -15.10 -3.07
CA VAL A 83 -1.79 -16.17 -3.34
C VAL A 83 -2.17 -17.47 -2.63
N LYS A 84 -2.76 -17.39 -1.42
CA LYS A 84 -3.32 -18.57 -0.74
C LYS A 84 -4.49 -19.18 -1.52
N SER A 85 -5.38 -18.35 -2.04
CA SER A 85 -6.53 -18.80 -2.84
C SER A 85 -6.11 -19.37 -4.20
N LEU A 86 -5.08 -18.82 -4.85
CA LEU A 86 -4.57 -19.34 -6.11
C LEU A 86 -3.93 -20.73 -5.95
N ASP A 87 -3.38 -21.04 -4.78
CA ASP A 87 -2.79 -22.34 -4.46
C ASP A 87 -3.83 -23.37 -3.96
N SER A 88 -5.08 -22.96 -3.64
CA SER A 88 -6.11 -23.87 -3.11
C SER A 88 -6.85 -24.70 -4.18
N GLY A 89 -6.30 -24.80 -5.40
CA GLY A 89 -6.82 -25.65 -6.49
C GLY A 89 -8.03 -25.10 -7.24
N SER A 90 -8.83 -24.21 -6.63
CA SER A 90 -9.92 -23.49 -7.31
C SER A 90 -9.41 -22.20 -7.94
N LEU A 91 -9.21 -22.21 -9.26
CA LEU A 91 -8.88 -21.01 -10.04
C LEU A 91 -10.16 -20.30 -10.51
N PHE A 92 -10.02 -19.00 -10.77
CA PHE A 92 -11.07 -18.12 -11.29
C PHE A 92 -12.23 -17.91 -10.33
N THR A 93 -11.95 -17.83 -9.03
CA THR A 93 -13.00 -17.53 -8.04
C THR A 93 -13.37 -16.05 -8.05
N LYS A 94 -14.60 -15.71 -7.64
CA LYS A 94 -15.03 -14.32 -7.46
C LYS A 94 -14.10 -13.54 -6.52
N PHE A 95 -13.58 -14.22 -5.48
CA PHE A 95 -12.59 -13.65 -4.56
C PHE A 95 -11.29 -13.26 -5.27
N GLN A 96 -10.77 -14.09 -6.18
CA GLN A 96 -9.55 -13.79 -6.93
C GLN A 96 -9.75 -12.58 -7.85
N CYS A 97 -10.87 -12.54 -8.58
CA CYS A 97 -11.21 -11.42 -9.47
C CYS A 97 -11.32 -10.11 -8.69
N ALA A 98 -12.12 -10.12 -7.61
CA ALA A 98 -12.32 -8.94 -6.77
C ALA A 98 -11.03 -8.52 -6.04
N GLY A 99 -10.23 -9.47 -5.56
CA GLY A 99 -8.99 -9.15 -4.86
C GLY A 99 -7.94 -8.53 -5.76
N PHE A 100 -7.78 -9.00 -7.01
CA PHE A 100 -6.88 -8.37 -7.98
C PHE A 100 -7.32 -6.95 -8.31
N ASN A 101 -8.62 -6.73 -8.56
CA ASN A 101 -9.17 -5.40 -8.77
C ASN A 101 -8.94 -4.47 -7.56
N LEU A 102 -9.19 -4.96 -6.34
CA LEU A 102 -8.98 -4.20 -5.12
C LEU A 102 -7.52 -3.82 -4.92
N VAL A 103 -6.59 -4.76 -5.07
CA VAL A 103 -5.14 -4.48 -4.96
C VAL A 103 -4.73 -3.42 -5.98
N GLY A 104 -5.16 -3.55 -7.23
CA GLY A 104 -4.85 -2.59 -8.27
C GLY A 104 -5.39 -1.18 -7.98
N GLN A 105 -6.65 -1.09 -7.56
CA GLN A 105 -7.27 0.19 -7.17
C GLN A 105 -6.55 0.84 -6.00
N LEU A 106 -6.18 0.08 -4.97
CA LEU A 106 -5.46 0.61 -3.81
C LEU A 106 -4.08 1.16 -4.19
N ILE A 107 -3.35 0.47 -5.07
CA ILE A 107 -2.06 0.95 -5.56
C ILE A 107 -2.24 2.27 -6.31
N ILE A 108 -3.22 2.35 -7.23
CA ILE A 108 -3.51 3.59 -7.99
C ILE A 108 -3.84 4.74 -7.03
N TRP A 109 -4.73 4.51 -6.06
CA TRP A 109 -5.11 5.53 -5.08
C TRP A 109 -3.92 6.01 -4.25
N LEU A 110 -3.05 5.09 -3.81
CA LEU A 110 -1.87 5.42 -3.02
C LEU A 110 -0.91 6.32 -3.81
N VAL A 111 -0.68 5.99 -5.09
CA VAL A 111 0.23 6.74 -5.98
C VAL A 111 -0.33 8.13 -6.29
N ILE A 112 -1.62 8.23 -6.62
CA ILE A 112 -2.27 9.52 -6.87
C ILE A 112 -2.25 10.39 -5.61
N LEU A 113 -2.60 9.82 -4.45
CA LEU A 113 -2.61 10.56 -3.19
C LEU A 113 -1.19 11.04 -2.82
N SER A 114 -0.18 10.21 -3.06
CA SER A 114 1.22 10.58 -2.86
C SER A 114 1.65 11.75 -3.75
N ALA A 115 1.30 11.72 -5.04
CA ALA A 115 1.63 12.80 -5.97
C ALA A 115 0.91 14.11 -5.61
N VAL A 116 -0.36 14.03 -5.20
CA VAL A 116 -1.12 15.19 -4.73
C VAL A 116 -0.52 15.77 -3.45
N ALA A 117 -0.18 14.91 -2.48
CA ALA A 117 0.45 15.32 -1.23
C ALA A 117 1.79 16.02 -1.50
N GLU A 118 2.63 15.47 -2.36
CA GLU A 118 3.90 16.09 -2.73
C GLU A 118 3.72 17.43 -3.43
N PHE A 119 2.76 17.54 -4.35
CA PHE A 119 2.45 18.81 -5.00
C PHE A 119 2.02 19.89 -3.99
N ILE A 120 1.14 19.54 -3.05
CA ILE A 120 0.70 20.45 -1.98
C ILE A 120 1.89 20.85 -1.09
N MET A 121 2.73 19.90 -0.69
CA MET A 121 3.91 20.18 0.13
C MET A 121 4.89 21.11 -0.61
N LYS A 122 5.14 20.89 -1.91
CA LYS A 122 5.99 21.77 -2.73
C LYS A 122 5.42 23.19 -2.84
N LEU A 123 4.10 23.32 -2.95
CA LEU A 123 3.42 24.62 -3.03
C LEU A 123 3.51 25.40 -1.71
N ILE A 124 3.36 24.71 -0.57
CA ILE A 124 3.37 25.34 0.77
C ILE A 124 4.81 25.66 1.22
N PHE A 125 5.78 24.76 0.99
CA PHE A 125 7.13 24.84 1.58
C PHE A 125 8.22 25.39 0.64
N ALA A 126 7.84 26.10 -0.43
CA ALA A 126 8.73 26.85 -1.31
C ALA A 126 10.08 26.15 -1.61
N SER A 127 10.03 24.92 -2.13
CA SER A 127 11.16 24.12 -2.64
C SER A 127 12.23 23.63 -1.63
N ARG A 128 12.11 23.87 -0.31
CA ARG A 128 13.09 23.33 0.66
C ARG A 128 13.01 21.81 0.83
N LEU A 129 11.85 21.23 0.48
CA LEU A 129 11.63 19.80 0.49
C LEU A 129 12.02 19.15 -0.83
N LYS A 130 13.16 18.46 -0.82
CA LYS A 130 13.43 17.37 -1.76
C LYS A 130 12.70 16.12 -1.32
N VAL A 131 11.37 16.11 -1.41
CA VAL A 131 10.65 14.84 -1.53
C VAL A 131 10.85 14.42 -2.98
N GLU A 132 11.89 13.62 -3.23
CA GLU A 132 12.12 13.02 -4.53
C GLU A 132 11.23 11.78 -4.64
N THR A 133 9.97 11.94 -5.05
CA THR A 133 9.41 10.84 -5.85
C THR A 133 10.10 10.90 -7.19
N SER A 134 10.84 9.85 -7.53
CA SER A 134 11.41 9.80 -8.87
C SER A 134 10.23 9.66 -9.84
N PHE A 135 10.12 10.56 -10.83
CA PHE A 135 9.08 10.52 -11.85
C PHE A 135 8.93 9.13 -12.52
N PRO A 136 10.00 8.32 -12.71
CA PRO A 136 9.89 6.93 -13.13
C PRO A 136 9.05 6.04 -12.19
N ASP A 137 9.15 6.24 -10.87
CA ASP A 137 8.43 5.42 -9.89
C ASP A 137 6.91 5.66 -9.96
N PHE A 138 6.47 6.90 -10.18
CA PHE A 138 5.05 7.22 -10.31
C PHE A 138 4.38 6.40 -11.42
N TRP A 139 4.94 6.45 -12.63
CA TRP A 139 4.39 5.72 -13.78
C TRP A 139 4.49 4.21 -13.60
N LEU A 140 5.56 3.72 -12.96
CA LEU A 140 5.73 2.31 -12.68
C LEU A 140 4.64 1.78 -11.74
N PHE A 141 4.39 2.45 -10.61
CA PHE A 141 3.37 2.02 -9.67
C PHE A 141 1.95 2.19 -10.22
N LEU A 142 1.71 3.25 -11.01
CA LEU A 142 0.44 3.43 -11.70
C LEU A 142 0.18 2.28 -12.70
N ALA A 143 1.19 1.92 -13.50
CA ALA A 143 1.12 0.78 -14.42
C ALA A 143 0.95 -0.55 -13.67
N LEU A 144 1.63 -0.74 -12.53
CA LEU A 144 1.49 -1.93 -11.69
C LEU A 144 0.07 -2.06 -11.14
N GLY A 145 -0.52 -0.97 -10.65
CA GLY A 145 -1.90 -0.95 -10.19
C GLY A 145 -2.90 -1.28 -11.31
N ALA A 146 -2.74 -0.66 -12.48
CA ALA A 146 -3.55 -0.95 -13.65
C ALA A 146 -3.40 -2.42 -14.12
N PHE A 147 -2.18 -2.96 -14.07
CA PHE A 147 -1.91 -4.36 -14.40
C PHE A 147 -2.69 -5.33 -13.49
N PHE A 148 -2.76 -5.07 -12.18
CA PHE A 148 -3.57 -5.87 -11.28
C PHE A 148 -5.07 -5.82 -11.60
N ILE A 149 -5.60 -4.66 -12.01
CA ILE A 149 -7.00 -4.55 -12.46
C ILE A 149 -7.22 -5.40 -13.72
N VAL A 150 -6.32 -5.32 -14.70
CA VAL A 150 -6.39 -6.14 -15.92
C VAL A 150 -6.36 -7.63 -15.58
N LEU A 151 -5.50 -8.07 -14.64
CA LEU A 151 -5.52 -9.46 -14.17
C LEU A 151 -6.87 -9.86 -13.56
N GLY A 152 -7.48 -8.98 -12.77
CA GLY A 152 -8.83 -9.21 -12.22
C GLY A 152 -9.87 -9.44 -13.32
N GLN A 153 -9.85 -8.61 -14.37
CA GLN A 153 -10.74 -8.73 -15.52
C GLN A 153 -10.49 -9.99 -16.36
N VAL A 154 -9.23 -10.38 -16.56
CA VAL A 154 -8.88 -11.62 -17.28
C VAL A 154 -9.39 -12.84 -16.50
N PHE A 155 -9.20 -12.86 -15.19
CA PHE A 155 -9.73 -13.93 -14.33
C PHE A 155 -11.26 -14.00 -14.38
N GLU A 156 -11.93 -12.85 -14.41
CA GLU A 156 -13.39 -12.80 -14.53
C GLU A 156 -13.89 -13.33 -15.87
N LYS A 157 -13.25 -12.95 -16.98
CA LYS A 157 -13.59 -13.50 -18.31
C LYS A 157 -13.40 -15.02 -18.36
N ALA A 158 -12.28 -15.52 -17.83
CA ALA A 158 -12.02 -16.96 -17.77
C ALA A 158 -13.04 -17.70 -16.90
N ARG A 159 -13.50 -17.09 -15.80
CA ARG A 159 -14.59 -17.63 -14.96
C ARG A 159 -15.88 -17.77 -15.76
N LEU A 160 -16.29 -16.71 -16.48
CA LEU A 160 -17.53 -16.71 -17.27
C LEU A 160 -17.49 -17.78 -18.38
N MET A 161 -16.38 -17.89 -19.11
CA MET A 161 -16.22 -18.92 -20.14
C MET A 161 -16.32 -20.34 -19.58
N ARG A 162 -15.82 -20.56 -18.36
CA ARG A 162 -15.94 -21.85 -17.67
C ARG A 162 -17.38 -22.13 -17.25
N GLU A 163 -18.06 -21.14 -16.69
CA GLU A 163 -19.48 -21.25 -16.29
C GLU A 163 -20.38 -21.53 -17.50
N GLU A 164 -20.13 -20.91 -18.66
CA GLU A 164 -20.84 -21.18 -19.91
C GLU A 164 -20.60 -22.61 -20.41
N ASN A 165 -19.35 -23.07 -20.44
CA ASN A 165 -19.03 -24.44 -20.87
C ASN A 165 -19.67 -25.50 -19.97
N GLU A 166 -19.73 -25.28 -18.66
CA GLU A 166 -20.38 -26.18 -17.69
C GLU A 166 -21.92 -26.21 -17.84
N LEU A 167 -22.54 -25.20 -18.45
CA LEU A 167 -23.98 -25.14 -18.71
C LEU A 167 -24.39 -25.75 -20.07
N THR A 168 -23.44 -25.89 -20.99
CA THR A 168 -23.69 -26.41 -22.35
C THR A 168 -23.40 -27.90 -22.54
N VAL A 169 -22.77 -28.55 -21.56
CA VAL A 169 -22.50 -30.00 -21.53
C VAL A 169 -23.55 -30.70 -20.68
#